data_AF-A0AAU2JII6-F1
#
_entry.id   AF-A0AAU2JII6-F1
#
_cell.length_a   1.000
_cell.length_b   1.000
_cell.length_c   1.000
_cell.angle_alpha   90.00
_cell.angle_beta   90.00
_cell.angle_gamma   90.00
#
_symmetry.space_group_name_H-M   'P 1'
#
loop_
_entity.id
_entity.type
_entity.pdbx_description
1 polymer ?
#
loop_
_entity_poly.entity_id
_entity_poly.type
_entity_poly.pdbx_seq_one_letter_code
_entity_poly.pdbx_strand_id
1 'polypeptide(L)'
;MVDMWSLDSEALEERVAFAAEVRNLIWSETRKRMGLNGQQGPATPNAISPTSAAAKQLHLVYLEVATEVGDIAQRLASEAAARAGRAGANYAELGEYAGGISRQAARKRWPDAVGTYWTLYLLTGKSHPHGMSVSVFRSSGKAIDAGRTAVDDGALTDDGAIAATVVNSSRHAMWACSFNNGTWAPEEITLPKELQTVPPTGQAGHTDWLHQWEQHITRL
;
A
#
# COMPACT_ATOMS: atom_id res chain seq x y z
N MET A 1 3.85 -40.59 5.30
CA MET A 1 4.51 -39.86 6.40
C MET A 1 5.65 -39.12 5.74
N VAL A 2 5.42 -37.87 5.33
CA VAL A 2 6.44 -37.07 4.65
C VAL A 2 7.46 -36.67 5.71
N ASP A 3 8.73 -37.00 5.46
CA ASP A 3 9.80 -36.78 6.42
C ASP A 3 10.03 -35.28 6.58
N MET A 4 9.67 -34.76 7.76
CA MET A 4 9.73 -33.33 8.11
C MET A 4 11.16 -32.77 7.97
N TRP A 5 12.17 -33.62 8.06
CA TRP A 5 13.59 -33.28 7.86
C TRP A 5 13.99 -33.08 6.39
N SER A 6 13.27 -33.69 5.45
CA SER A 6 13.53 -33.56 4.01
C SER A 6 13.10 -32.19 3.48
N LEU A 7 12.00 -31.63 4.01
CA LEU A 7 11.45 -30.34 3.59
C LEU A 7 12.33 -29.16 4.04
N ASP A 8 12.93 -29.26 5.23
CA ASP A 8 13.87 -28.24 5.74
C ASP A 8 15.21 -28.24 4.99
N SER A 9 15.65 -29.38 4.48
CA SER A 9 16.87 -29.49 3.66
C SER A 9 16.67 -28.85 2.28
N GLU A 10 15.54 -29.11 1.62
CA GLU A 10 15.21 -28.56 0.31
C GLU A 10 15.03 -27.03 0.37
N ALA A 11 14.30 -26.52 1.37
CA ALA A 11 14.15 -25.09 1.58
C ALA A 11 15.48 -24.37 1.90
N LEU A 12 16.43 -25.07 2.54
CA LEU A 12 17.77 -24.55 2.80
C LEU A 12 18.60 -24.50 1.52
N GLU A 13 18.57 -25.55 0.70
CA GLU A 13 19.25 -25.60 -0.60
C GLU A 13 18.75 -24.50 -1.55
N GLU A 14 17.43 -24.29 -1.61
CA GLU A 14 16.83 -23.20 -2.40
C GLU A 14 17.31 -21.81 -1.93
N ARG A 15 17.37 -21.57 -0.62
CA ARG A 15 17.89 -20.30 -0.07
C ARG A 15 19.35 -20.09 -0.41
N VAL A 16 20.16 -21.15 -0.39
CA VAL A 16 21.58 -21.09 -0.76
C VAL A 16 21.75 -20.80 -2.26
N ALA A 17 20.95 -21.44 -3.11
CA ALA A 17 20.92 -21.20 -4.54
C ALA A 17 20.53 -19.75 -4.86
N PHE A 18 19.43 -19.26 -4.27
CA PHE A 18 19.00 -17.87 -4.43
C PHE A 18 20.05 -16.86 -3.95
N ALA A 19 20.70 -17.11 -2.82
CA ALA A 19 21.80 -16.27 -2.34
C ALA A 19 23.01 -16.29 -3.28
N ALA A 20 23.27 -17.40 -3.99
CA ALA A 20 24.29 -17.45 -5.04
C ALA A 20 23.90 -16.59 -6.26
N GLU A 21 22.64 -16.60 -6.68
CA GLU A 21 22.16 -15.75 -7.77
C GLU A 21 22.27 -14.26 -7.42
N VAL A 22 21.85 -13.87 -6.21
CA VAL A 22 21.99 -12.48 -5.74
C VAL A 22 23.46 -12.06 -5.68
N ARG A 23 24.36 -12.93 -5.19
CA ARG A 23 25.82 -12.65 -5.23
C ARG A 23 26.34 -12.51 -6.66
N ASN A 24 25.89 -13.34 -7.59
CA ASN A 24 26.28 -13.24 -9.00
C ASN A 24 25.78 -11.95 -9.64
N LEU A 25 24.56 -11.50 -9.29
CA LEU A 25 24.00 -10.22 -9.73
C LEU A 25 24.82 -9.05 -9.21
N ILE A 26 25.08 -9.00 -7.90
CA ILE A 26 25.91 -7.96 -7.26
C ILE A 26 27.28 -7.94 -7.92
N TRP A 27 27.87 -9.12 -8.16
CA TRP A 27 29.18 -9.22 -8.78
C TRP A 27 29.20 -8.72 -10.23
N SER A 28 28.22 -9.13 -11.04
CA SER A 28 28.08 -8.67 -12.42
C SER A 28 28.00 -7.15 -12.50
N GLU A 29 27.21 -6.53 -11.62
CA GLU A 29 27.02 -5.08 -11.60
C GLU A 29 28.26 -4.34 -11.06
N THR A 30 28.93 -4.89 -10.05
CA THR A 30 30.23 -4.39 -9.55
C THR A 30 31.25 -4.32 -10.69
N ARG A 31 31.37 -5.40 -11.48
CA ARG A 31 32.29 -5.45 -12.62
C ARG A 31 31.97 -4.39 -13.66
N LYS A 32 30.70 -4.18 -13.99
CA LYS A 32 30.28 -3.11 -14.91
C LYS A 32 30.68 -1.73 -14.42
N ARG A 33 30.41 -1.40 -13.15
CA ARG A 33 30.76 -0.08 -12.57
C ARG A 33 32.26 0.17 -12.53
N MET A 34 33.05 -0.88 -12.33
CA MET A 34 34.51 -0.80 -12.37
C MET A 34 35.09 -0.82 -13.78
N GLY A 35 34.27 -0.94 -14.84
CA GLY A 35 34.74 -1.04 -16.23
C GLY A 35 35.46 -2.36 -16.53
N LEU A 36 35.24 -3.41 -15.73
CA LEU A 36 35.84 -4.73 -15.90
C LEU A 36 35.05 -5.54 -16.96
N ASN A 37 35.33 -5.26 -18.24
CA ASN A 37 34.64 -5.89 -19.37
C ASN A 37 35.17 -7.31 -19.69
N GLY A 38 34.28 -8.26 -20.03
CA GLY A 38 34.64 -9.57 -20.59
C GLY A 38 35.22 -10.60 -19.60
N GLN A 39 36.24 -11.37 -20.00
CA GLN A 39 37.02 -12.29 -19.14
C GLN A 39 38.16 -11.58 -18.38
N GLN A 40 38.34 -10.26 -18.58
CA GLN A 40 39.38 -9.50 -17.91
C GLN A 40 38.90 -8.98 -16.55
N GLY A 41 39.73 -9.21 -15.53
CA GLY A 41 39.44 -8.91 -14.13
C GLY A 41 39.40 -10.17 -13.26
N PRO A 42 39.36 -10.02 -11.92
CA PRO A 42 39.21 -11.14 -11.00
C PRO A 42 37.95 -11.96 -11.31
N ALA A 43 37.99 -13.28 -11.09
CA ALA A 43 36.82 -14.15 -11.27
C ALA A 43 35.75 -13.93 -10.20
N THR A 44 36.18 -13.59 -8.98
CA THR A 44 35.33 -13.33 -7.81
C THR A 44 35.89 -12.15 -7.02
N PRO A 45 35.10 -11.53 -6.12
CA PRO A 45 35.60 -10.44 -5.29
C PRO A 45 36.85 -10.78 -4.47
N ASN A 46 37.02 -12.06 -4.12
CA ASN A 46 38.11 -12.53 -3.27
C ASN A 46 39.34 -13.00 -4.06
N ALA A 47 39.35 -12.86 -5.39
CA ALA A 47 40.45 -13.33 -6.24
C ALA A 47 41.65 -12.37 -6.27
N ILE A 48 41.55 -11.18 -5.67
CA ILE A 48 42.65 -10.22 -5.53
C ILE A 48 43.23 -10.31 -4.12
N SER A 49 44.55 -10.15 -3.97
CA SER A 49 45.19 -10.04 -2.66
C SER A 49 44.52 -8.94 -1.81
N PRO A 50 44.04 -9.27 -0.59
CA PRO A 50 43.21 -8.38 0.22
C PRO A 50 43.94 -7.12 0.70
N THR A 51 45.26 -7.09 0.66
CA THR A 51 46.08 -5.93 1.08
C THR A 51 46.33 -4.91 -0.04
N SER A 52 45.89 -5.20 -1.27
CA SER A 52 46.10 -4.29 -2.40
C SER A 52 45.09 -3.14 -2.45
N ALA A 53 45.52 -1.97 -2.94
CA ALA A 53 44.60 -0.84 -3.17
C ALA A 53 43.47 -1.19 -4.15
N ALA A 54 43.76 -2.06 -5.14
CA ALA A 54 42.76 -2.58 -6.08
C ALA A 54 41.69 -3.44 -5.38
N ALA A 55 42.08 -4.31 -4.44
CA ALA A 55 41.12 -5.08 -3.64
C ALA A 55 40.25 -4.17 -2.76
N LYS A 56 40.85 -3.14 -2.15
CA LYS A 56 40.08 -2.15 -1.37
C LYS A 56 39.01 -1.47 -2.23
N GLN A 57 39.39 -0.91 -3.38
CA GLN A 57 38.44 -0.25 -4.28
C GLN A 57 37.34 -1.22 -4.72
N LEU A 58 37.71 -2.45 -5.06
CA LEU A 58 36.77 -3.47 -5.49
C LEU A 58 35.75 -3.84 -4.41
N HIS A 59 36.19 -4.05 -3.17
CA HIS A 59 35.27 -4.37 -2.07
C HIS A 59 34.37 -3.19 -1.68
N LEU A 60 34.84 -1.94 -1.84
CA LEU A 60 34.00 -0.76 -1.61
C LEU A 60 32.88 -0.67 -2.66
N VAL A 61 33.19 -0.87 -3.95
CA VAL A 61 32.16 -0.89 -5.00
C VAL A 61 31.22 -2.09 -4.82
N TYR A 62 31.74 -3.25 -4.43
CA TYR A 62 30.92 -4.42 -4.13
C TYR A 62 29.92 -4.16 -2.99
N LEU A 63 30.37 -3.48 -1.92
CA LEU A 63 29.52 -3.09 -0.80
C LEU A 63 28.45 -2.07 -1.22
N GLU A 64 28.82 -1.08 -2.03
CA GLU A 64 27.90 -0.09 -2.60
C GLU A 64 26.78 -0.79 -3.38
N VAL A 65 27.13 -1.66 -4.33
CA VAL A 65 26.17 -2.41 -5.14
C VAL A 65 25.32 -3.34 -4.27
N ALA A 66 25.91 -4.04 -3.31
CA ALA A 66 25.17 -4.92 -2.40
C ALA A 66 24.14 -4.14 -1.57
N THR A 67 24.49 -2.92 -1.14
CA THR A 67 23.58 -2.03 -0.40
C THR A 67 22.41 -1.60 -1.27
N GLU A 68 22.67 -1.17 -2.50
CA GLU A 68 21.62 -0.80 -3.45
C GLU A 68 20.68 -1.97 -3.79
N VAL A 69 21.22 -3.17 -3.98
CA VAL A 69 20.41 -4.39 -4.19
C VAL A 69 19.52 -4.63 -2.96
N GLY A 70 20.04 -4.43 -1.75
CA GLY A 70 19.26 -4.49 -0.51
C GLY A 70 18.10 -3.49 -0.49
N ASP A 71 18.34 -2.23 -0.85
CA ASP A 71 17.31 -1.18 -0.90
C ASP A 71 16.24 -1.49 -1.94
N ILE A 72 16.63 -1.97 -3.13
CA ILE A 72 15.71 -2.40 -4.18
C ILE A 72 14.86 -3.58 -3.70
N ALA A 73 15.48 -4.60 -3.10
CA ALA A 73 14.77 -5.76 -2.56
C ALA A 73 13.76 -5.34 -1.47
N GLN A 74 14.12 -4.40 -0.60
CA GLN A 74 13.23 -3.88 0.44
C GLN A 74 12.03 -3.11 -0.15
N ARG A 75 12.24 -2.35 -1.24
CA ARG A 75 11.15 -1.70 -1.99
C ARG A 75 10.22 -2.72 -2.63
N LEU A 76 10.76 -3.73 -3.32
CA LEU A 76 9.99 -4.82 -3.92
C LEU A 76 9.17 -5.58 -2.87
N ALA A 77 9.75 -5.85 -1.71
CA ALA A 77 9.03 -6.47 -0.59
C ALA A 77 7.87 -5.60 -0.09
N SER A 78 8.07 -4.27 -0.03
CA SER A 78 7.01 -3.33 0.36
C SER A 78 5.87 -3.28 -0.66
N GLU A 79 6.18 -3.29 -1.96
CA GLU A 79 5.19 -3.37 -3.03
C GLU A 79 4.41 -4.69 -3.01
N ALA A 80 5.10 -5.81 -2.76
CA ALA A 80 4.49 -7.12 -2.61
C ALA A 80 3.56 -7.17 -1.39
N ALA A 81 4.00 -6.65 -0.24
CA ALA A 81 3.17 -6.54 0.96
C ALA A 81 1.90 -5.70 0.70
N ALA A 82 2.03 -4.57 -0.01
CA ALA A 82 0.88 -3.75 -0.39
C ALA A 82 -0.07 -4.46 -1.37
N ARG A 83 0.45 -5.26 -2.32
CA ARG A 83 -0.37 -6.10 -3.22
C ARG A 83 -1.11 -7.19 -2.44
N ALA A 84 -0.41 -7.86 -1.52
CA ALA A 84 -1.01 -8.88 -0.67
C ALA A 84 -2.11 -8.28 0.22
N GLY A 85 -1.88 -7.12 0.83
CA GLY A 85 -2.91 -6.42 1.60
C GLY A 85 -4.11 -6.01 0.73
N ARG A 86 -3.90 -5.56 -0.52
CA ARG A 86 -4.98 -5.34 -1.50
C ARG A 86 -5.74 -6.60 -1.89
N ALA A 87 -5.13 -7.77 -1.73
CA ALA A 87 -5.76 -9.07 -1.95
C ALA A 87 -6.45 -9.61 -0.67
N GLY A 88 -6.45 -8.83 0.41
CA GLY A 88 -7.10 -9.19 1.68
C GLY A 88 -6.16 -9.72 2.76
N ALA A 89 -4.85 -9.81 2.50
CA ALA A 89 -3.90 -10.28 3.50
C ALA A 89 -3.84 -9.34 4.71
N ASN A 90 -3.81 -9.89 5.91
CA ASN A 90 -3.67 -9.14 7.15
C ASN A 90 -2.21 -9.16 7.67
N TYR A 91 -1.91 -8.33 8.68
CA TYR A 91 -0.53 -8.22 9.19
C TYR A 91 0.04 -9.49 9.83
N ALA A 92 -0.80 -10.44 10.29
CA ALA A 92 -0.32 -11.72 10.78
C ALA A 92 0.14 -12.62 9.63
N GLU A 93 -0.66 -12.71 8.56
CA GLU A 93 -0.29 -13.43 7.33
C GLU A 93 0.96 -12.82 6.69
N LEU A 94 1.04 -11.49 6.58
CA LEU A 94 2.26 -10.84 6.10
C LEU A 94 3.49 -11.19 6.95
N GLY A 95 3.33 -11.30 8.27
CA GLY A 95 4.42 -11.67 9.17
C GLY A 95 4.90 -13.10 8.98
N GLU A 96 3.95 -14.04 8.83
CA GLU A 96 4.22 -15.46 8.56
C GLU A 96 5.07 -15.63 7.29
N TYR A 97 4.65 -15.05 6.18
CA TYR A 97 5.35 -15.16 4.89
C TYR A 97 6.63 -14.30 4.79
N ALA A 98 6.82 -13.36 5.70
CA ALA A 98 8.01 -12.50 5.78
C ALA A 98 9.18 -13.13 6.57
N GLY A 99 9.23 -14.46 6.65
CA GLY A 99 10.18 -15.19 7.47
C GLY A 99 9.74 -15.34 8.92
N GLY A 100 8.44 -15.49 9.16
CA GLY A 100 7.90 -15.80 10.48
C GLY A 100 8.01 -14.67 11.52
N ILE A 101 7.98 -13.41 11.08
CA ILE A 101 8.02 -12.27 12.01
C ILE A 101 6.65 -12.05 12.66
N SER A 102 6.64 -11.42 13.84
CA SER A 102 5.39 -11.11 14.53
C SER A 102 4.52 -10.11 13.76
N ARG A 103 3.20 -10.14 14.00
CA ARG A 103 2.24 -9.14 13.47
C ARG A 103 2.69 -7.70 13.73
N GLN A 104 3.22 -7.41 14.92
CA GLN A 104 3.69 -6.06 15.27
C GLN A 104 4.95 -5.68 14.48
N ALA A 105 5.87 -6.62 14.28
CA ALA A 105 7.04 -6.41 13.45
C ALA A 105 6.65 -6.18 11.97
N ALA A 106 5.70 -6.95 11.44
CA ALA A 106 5.16 -6.78 10.10
C ALA A 106 4.50 -5.40 9.92
N ARG A 107 3.68 -4.98 10.88
CA ARG A 107 3.07 -3.63 10.86
C ARG A 107 4.12 -2.52 10.96
N LYS A 108 5.16 -2.69 11.77
CA LYS A 108 6.26 -1.71 11.86
C LYS A 108 7.05 -1.65 10.54
N ARG A 109 7.25 -2.78 9.88
CA ARG A 109 8.00 -2.89 8.62
C ARG A 109 7.21 -2.38 7.42
N TRP A 110 5.89 -2.60 7.40
CA TRP A 110 5.01 -2.20 6.31
C TRP A 110 3.73 -1.54 6.82
N PRO A 111 3.79 -0.34 7.42
CA PRO A 111 2.67 0.28 8.12
C PRO A 111 1.41 0.52 7.27
N ASP A 112 1.58 0.59 5.95
CA ASP A 112 0.53 0.86 4.97
C ASP A 112 0.22 -0.35 4.05
N ALA A 113 0.85 -1.51 4.28
CA ALA A 113 0.66 -2.67 3.40
C ALA A 113 -0.77 -3.21 3.47
N VAL A 114 -1.35 -3.23 4.66
CA VAL A 114 -2.75 -3.60 4.89
C VAL A 114 -3.52 -2.31 5.11
N GLY A 115 -3.92 -1.68 4.01
CA GLY A 115 -4.84 -0.54 4.02
C GLY A 115 -6.27 -0.98 4.30
N THR A 116 -7.04 -0.12 4.96
CA THR A 116 -8.50 -0.20 4.97
C THR A 116 -9.01 0.11 3.57
N TYR A 117 -9.94 -0.70 3.04
CA TYR A 117 -10.77 -0.25 1.92
C TYR A 117 -11.56 0.98 2.38
N TRP A 118 -11.51 2.04 1.59
CA TRP A 118 -12.30 3.24 1.81
C TRP A 118 -13.41 3.30 0.78
N THR A 119 -14.62 3.63 1.21
CA THR A 119 -15.73 3.90 0.30
C THR A 119 -16.06 5.39 0.39
N LEU A 120 -15.92 6.10 -0.73
CA LEU A 120 -16.45 7.44 -0.87
C LEU A 120 -17.92 7.35 -1.29
N TYR A 121 -18.81 8.00 -0.55
CA TYR A 121 -20.19 8.25 -0.96
C TYR A 121 -20.32 9.71 -1.36
N LEU A 122 -20.95 9.96 -2.50
CA LEU A 122 -21.26 11.29 -3.02
C LEU A 122 -22.77 11.45 -3.16
N LEU A 123 -23.30 12.58 -2.72
CA LEU A 123 -24.69 12.99 -2.91
C LEU A 123 -24.72 14.12 -3.96
N THR A 124 -25.56 14.00 -5.00
CA THR A 124 -25.66 14.97 -6.11
C THR A 124 -27.07 15.55 -6.23
N GLY A 125 -27.19 16.77 -6.77
CA GLY A 125 -28.35 17.65 -6.53
C GLY A 125 -29.55 17.56 -7.50
N LYS A 126 -29.47 16.89 -8.66
CA LYS A 126 -30.55 16.98 -9.68
C LYS A 126 -31.12 15.66 -10.20
N SER A 127 -30.42 14.55 -10.04
CA SER A 127 -30.95 13.20 -10.33
C SER A 127 -31.02 12.45 -9.02
N HIS A 128 -32.09 11.65 -8.80
CA HIS A 128 -32.25 10.79 -7.61
C HIS A 128 -30.89 10.23 -7.17
N PRO A 129 -30.53 10.32 -5.88
CA PRO A 129 -29.13 10.20 -5.46
C PRO A 129 -28.55 8.84 -5.80
N HIS A 130 -27.83 8.77 -6.91
CA HIS A 130 -26.96 7.64 -7.21
C HIS A 130 -25.66 7.88 -6.45
N GLY A 131 -25.61 7.37 -5.23
CA GLY A 131 -24.37 7.31 -4.47
C GLY A 131 -23.30 6.62 -5.29
N MET A 132 -22.42 7.40 -5.92
CA MET A 132 -21.24 6.87 -6.58
C MET A 132 -20.31 6.36 -5.49
N SER A 133 -20.29 5.03 -5.28
CA SER A 133 -19.37 4.40 -4.35
C SER A 133 -18.04 4.13 -5.05
N VAL A 134 -17.03 4.96 -4.83
CA VAL A 134 -15.67 4.67 -5.28
C VAL A 134 -14.92 3.99 -4.14
N SER A 135 -14.48 2.74 -4.38
CA SER A 135 -13.62 2.03 -3.45
C SER A 135 -12.16 2.41 -3.69
N VAL A 136 -11.51 3.00 -2.69
CA VAL A 136 -10.10 3.44 -2.75
C VAL A 136 -9.28 2.72 -1.69
N PHE A 137 -8.17 2.11 -2.10
CA PHE A 137 -7.21 1.49 -1.18
C PHE A 137 -6.09 2.48 -0.88
N ARG A 138 -6.15 3.14 0.28
CA ARG A 138 -5.27 4.26 0.66
C ARG A 138 -5.10 4.32 2.19
N SER A 139 -4.17 5.14 2.66
CA SER A 139 -4.16 5.60 4.07
C SER A 139 -5.34 6.54 4.33
N SER A 140 -5.71 6.75 5.60
CA SER A 140 -6.87 7.59 5.98
C SER A 140 -6.79 9.01 5.43
N GLY A 141 -5.66 9.70 5.63
CA GLY A 141 -5.45 11.06 5.11
C GLY A 141 -5.59 11.11 3.58
N LYS A 142 -5.04 10.13 2.87
CA LYS A 142 -5.14 10.07 1.40
C LYS A 142 -6.54 9.71 0.90
N ALA A 143 -7.33 8.98 1.68
CA ALA A 143 -8.73 8.74 1.39
C ALA A 143 -9.58 10.01 1.56
N ILE A 144 -9.30 10.81 2.59
CA ILE A 144 -9.94 12.11 2.81
C ILE A 144 -9.55 13.11 1.72
N ASP A 145 -8.26 13.21 1.37
CA ASP A 145 -7.78 14.04 0.25
C ASP A 145 -8.49 13.67 -1.05
N ALA A 146 -8.62 12.37 -1.35
CA ALA A 146 -9.32 11.89 -2.55
C ALA A 146 -10.82 12.20 -2.50
N GLY A 147 -11.44 12.14 -1.31
CA GLY A 147 -12.80 12.61 -1.09
C GLY A 147 -12.96 14.08 -1.44
N ARG A 148 -12.08 14.94 -0.92
CA ARG A 148 -12.04 16.38 -1.22
C ARG A 148 -11.87 16.66 -2.71
N THR A 149 -10.92 16.01 -3.39
CA THR A 149 -10.73 16.19 -4.84
C THR A 149 -11.94 15.76 -5.66
N ALA A 150 -12.54 14.60 -5.36
CA ALA A 150 -13.73 14.14 -6.08
C ALA A 150 -14.94 15.07 -5.87
N VAL A 151 -15.00 15.72 -4.70
CA VAL A 151 -15.97 16.72 -4.31
C VAL A 151 -15.75 18.02 -5.08
N ASP A 152 -14.51 18.50 -5.17
CA ASP A 152 -14.14 19.67 -5.96
C ASP A 152 -14.42 19.47 -7.46
N ASP A 153 -14.05 18.30 -8.01
CA ASP A 153 -14.29 17.95 -9.41
C ASP A 153 -15.80 17.79 -9.71
N GLY A 154 -16.56 17.20 -8.78
CA GLY A 154 -18.01 17.00 -8.90
C GLY A 154 -18.83 18.29 -8.75
N ALA A 155 -18.37 19.23 -7.93
CA ALA A 155 -18.96 20.57 -7.79
C ALA A 155 -18.86 21.41 -9.08
N LEU A 156 -17.93 21.07 -9.98
CA LEU A 156 -17.76 21.73 -11.27
C LEU A 156 -18.65 21.17 -12.40
N THR A 157 -19.49 20.16 -12.12
CA THR A 157 -20.40 19.54 -13.10
C THR A 157 -21.84 20.06 -12.94
N ASP A 158 -22.64 20.03 -14.03
CA ASP A 158 -24.00 20.60 -14.08
C ASP A 158 -25.00 20.06 -13.03
N ASP A 159 -24.69 18.90 -12.43
CA ASP A 159 -25.49 18.19 -11.44
C ASP A 159 -25.09 18.45 -9.97
N GLY A 160 -23.90 19.02 -9.73
CA GLY A 160 -23.41 19.53 -8.43
C GLY A 160 -23.37 18.50 -7.27
N ALA A 161 -22.19 18.26 -6.69
CA ALA A 161 -22.11 17.55 -5.42
C ALA A 161 -22.70 18.40 -4.27
N ILE A 162 -23.56 17.81 -3.43
CA ILE A 162 -24.22 18.46 -2.29
C ILE A 162 -23.73 17.92 -0.94
N ALA A 163 -23.17 16.71 -0.91
CA ALA A 163 -22.43 16.19 0.25
C ALA A 163 -21.52 15.02 -0.14
N ALA A 164 -20.57 14.71 0.75
CA ALA A 164 -19.74 13.53 0.64
C ALA A 164 -19.44 12.91 1.99
N THR A 165 -19.21 11.59 2.02
CA THR A 165 -18.64 10.93 3.19
C THR A 165 -17.65 9.84 2.81
N VAL A 166 -16.52 9.80 3.54
CA VAL A 166 -15.48 8.78 3.39
C VAL A 166 -15.61 7.78 4.53
N VAL A 167 -15.80 6.52 4.18
CA VAL A 167 -16.10 5.42 5.10
C VAL A 167 -14.96 4.42 5.09
N ASN A 168 -14.47 3.99 6.26
CA ASN A 168 -13.42 2.98 6.36
C ASN A 168 -13.95 1.55 6.16
N SER A 169 -13.06 0.54 6.17
CA SER A 169 -13.47 -0.85 5.94
C SER A 169 -14.31 -1.45 7.08
N SER A 170 -14.22 -0.87 8.28
CA SER A 170 -15.11 -1.18 9.42
C SER A 170 -16.45 -0.44 9.32
N ARG A 171 -16.72 0.21 8.19
CA ARG A 171 -17.97 0.92 7.88
C ARG A 171 -18.22 2.13 8.78
N HIS A 172 -17.19 2.71 9.37
CA HIS A 172 -17.30 3.97 10.09
C HIS A 172 -16.99 5.16 9.18
N ALA A 173 -17.85 6.18 9.22
CA ALA A 173 -17.60 7.46 8.58
C ALA A 173 -16.44 8.15 9.29
N MET A 174 -15.38 8.43 8.54
CA MET A 174 -14.15 9.08 9.05
C MET A 174 -14.07 10.55 8.65
N TRP A 175 -14.85 10.95 7.65
CA TRP A 175 -14.96 12.31 7.17
C TRP A 175 -16.30 12.50 6.47
N ALA A 176 -16.89 13.69 6.62
CA ALA A 176 -18.07 14.09 5.89
C ALA A 176 -18.04 15.60 5.62
N CYS A 177 -18.63 16.02 4.51
CA CYS A 177 -18.84 17.43 4.20
C CYS A 177 -20.22 17.65 3.57
N SER A 178 -20.72 18.87 3.71
CA SER A 178 -21.87 19.41 2.98
C SER A 178 -21.45 20.64 2.18
N PHE A 179 -22.20 20.95 1.13
CA PHE A 179 -22.03 22.20 0.39
C PHE A 179 -23.13 23.18 0.76
N ASN A 180 -22.72 24.42 1.06
CA ASN A 180 -23.65 25.51 1.24
C ASN A 180 -24.01 26.09 -0.15
N ASN A 181 -25.30 26.26 -0.41
CA ASN A 181 -25.89 26.69 -1.69
C ASN A 181 -25.42 28.08 -2.22
N GLY A 182 -24.51 28.76 -1.52
CA GLY A 182 -24.01 30.09 -1.90
C GLY A 182 -22.50 30.19 -2.19
N THR A 183 -21.67 29.27 -1.71
CA THR A 183 -20.20 29.40 -1.78
C THR A 183 -19.51 28.28 -2.55
N TRP A 184 -20.20 27.14 -2.80
CA TRP A 184 -19.63 25.92 -3.38
C TRP A 184 -18.36 25.41 -2.66
N ALA A 185 -18.07 25.93 -1.46
CA ALA A 185 -16.97 25.48 -0.63
C ALA A 185 -17.47 24.33 0.26
N PRO A 186 -16.74 23.20 0.32
CA PRO A 186 -17.12 22.10 1.19
C PRO A 186 -16.94 22.51 2.66
N GLU A 187 -18.02 22.43 3.44
CA GLU A 187 -17.99 22.62 4.88
C GLU A 187 -17.91 21.24 5.55
N GLU A 188 -16.90 21.02 6.38
CA GLU A 188 -16.78 19.76 7.13
C GLU A 188 -17.86 19.68 8.20
N ILE A 189 -18.53 18.53 8.26
CA ILE A 189 -19.64 18.29 9.18
C ILE A 189 -19.36 17.07 10.06
N THR A 190 -19.92 17.08 11.25
CA THR A 190 -19.92 15.89 12.11
C THR A 190 -21.24 15.15 11.93
N LEU A 191 -21.16 13.91 11.43
CA LEU A 191 -22.36 13.09 11.29
C LEU A 191 -22.92 12.68 12.66
N PRO A 192 -24.26 12.68 12.83
CA PRO A 192 -24.91 12.19 14.03
C PRO A 192 -24.63 10.70 14.22
N LYS A 193 -24.77 10.21 15.45
CA LYS A 193 -24.30 8.87 15.86
C LYS A 193 -24.90 7.74 15.01
N GLU A 194 -26.16 7.89 14.63
CA GLU A 194 -26.92 6.99 13.77
C GLU A 194 -26.37 6.90 12.33
N LEU A 195 -25.67 7.93 11.85
CA LEU A 195 -25.08 7.98 10.51
C LEU A 195 -23.59 7.65 10.49
N GLN A 196 -22.94 7.52 11.66
CA GLN A 196 -21.50 7.22 11.76
C GLN A 196 -21.16 5.79 11.32
N THR A 197 -22.12 4.87 11.28
CA THR A 197 -21.92 3.50 10.80
C THR A 197 -22.77 3.27 9.56
N VAL A 198 -22.13 2.88 8.45
CA VAL A 198 -22.74 2.80 7.12
C VAL A 198 -23.01 1.33 6.75
N PRO A 199 -24.27 0.88 6.66
CA PRO A 199 -24.58 -0.50 6.28
C PRO A 199 -24.02 -0.85 4.88
N PRO A 200 -23.59 -2.10 4.60
CA PRO A 200 -23.05 -2.48 3.30
C PRO A 200 -24.03 -2.26 2.13
N THR A 201 -23.54 -1.85 0.98
CA THR A 201 -24.37 -1.66 -0.23
C THR A 201 -25.07 -2.97 -0.61
N GLY A 202 -26.38 -2.90 -0.88
CA GLY A 202 -27.21 -4.07 -1.19
C GLY A 202 -27.71 -4.87 0.02
N GLN A 203 -27.33 -4.50 1.25
CA GLN A 203 -27.91 -5.07 2.47
C GLN A 203 -29.10 -4.25 2.99
N ALA A 204 -29.93 -4.91 3.80
CA ALA A 204 -31.01 -4.25 4.53
C ALA A 204 -30.46 -3.08 5.37
N GLY A 205 -31.13 -1.93 5.31
CA GLY A 205 -30.74 -0.71 6.02
C GLY A 205 -29.78 0.22 5.27
N HIS A 206 -29.17 -0.19 4.15
CA HIS A 206 -28.33 0.73 3.36
C HIS A 206 -29.12 1.87 2.74
N THR A 207 -30.29 1.55 2.16
CA THR A 207 -31.21 2.55 1.59
C THR A 207 -31.74 3.49 2.68
N ASP A 208 -32.06 2.95 3.86
CA ASP A 208 -32.53 3.76 4.99
C ASP A 208 -31.44 4.71 5.47
N TRP A 209 -30.18 4.24 5.53
CA TRP A 209 -29.04 5.08 5.85
C TRP A 209 -28.84 6.20 4.81
N LEU A 210 -28.91 5.88 3.51
CA LEU A 210 -28.81 6.88 2.44
C LEU A 210 -29.89 7.96 2.59
N HIS A 211 -31.12 7.55 2.89
CA HIS A 211 -32.24 8.46 3.07
C HIS A 211 -32.09 9.34 4.33
N GLN A 212 -31.66 8.75 5.45
CA GLN A 212 -31.38 9.51 6.67
C GLN A 212 -30.21 10.49 6.48
N TRP A 213 -29.18 10.08 5.74
CA TRP A 213 -28.05 10.92 5.39
C TRP A 213 -28.48 12.10 4.53
N GLU A 214 -29.25 11.87 3.47
CA GLU A 214 -29.84 12.92 2.64
C GLU A 214 -30.67 13.91 3.48
N GLN A 215 -31.59 13.42 4.32
CA GLN A 215 -32.39 14.27 5.21
C GLN A 215 -31.54 15.11 6.17
N HIS A 216 -30.43 14.56 6.67
CA HIS A 216 -29.52 15.30 7.53
C HIS A 216 -28.85 16.44 6.76
N ILE A 217 -28.32 16.14 5.57
CA ILE A 217 -27.65 17.15 4.71
C ILE A 217 -28.62 18.27 4.32
N THR A 218 -29.86 17.97 3.95
CA THR A 218 -30.85 18.99 3.57
C THR A 218 -31.29 19.91 4.72
N ARG A 219 -31.03 19.53 5.98
CA ARG A 219 -31.38 20.31 7.18
C ARG A 219 -30.25 21.23 7.67
N LEU A 220 -29.04 21.08 7.13
CA LEU A 220 -27.89 21.93 7.43
C LEU A 220 -28.00 23.26 6.67
#